data_AF-A0A182PIG0-F1
#
_entry.id   AF-A0A182PIG0-F1
#
_cell.length_a   1.000
_cell.length_b   1.000
_cell.length_c   1.000
_cell.angle_alpha   90.00
_cell.angle_beta   90.00
_cell.angle_gamma   90.00
#
_symmetry.space_group_name_H-M   'P 1'
#
loop_
_entity.id
_entity.type
_entity.pdbx_description
1 polymer ?
#
loop_
_entity_poly.entity_id
_entity_poly.type
_entity_poly.pdbx_seq_one_letter_code
_entity_poly.pdbx_strand_id
1 'polypeptide(L)'
;MATSNYEELGVIGTGAYGTVYRARDLKNSGTIVALKKVRVALTEDGVPMSTLREIFMLKQLDTFGHPNVVKLLDVCQGQRLEREGQLVLFLVFEHLDHDLDEYIKRLPPKGMSPATIQWPKGISIVRENFRPTKRREPREFCPKLCDNANNLLKSMLAYNRHERPSARQCLNHAYFTQEPMPT
;
A
#
# COMPACT_ATOMS: atom_id res chain seq x y z
N MET A 1 11.48 -22.95 3.94
CA MET A 1 10.19 -22.23 4.13
C MET A 1 10.51 -20.74 4.28
N ALA A 2 9.65 -19.79 3.90
CA ALA A 2 10.07 -18.38 3.88
C ALA A 2 10.47 -17.80 5.26
N THR A 3 10.04 -18.44 6.37
CA THR A 3 10.50 -18.15 7.72
C THR A 3 11.96 -18.56 8.01
N SER A 4 12.65 -19.26 7.12
CA SER A 4 14.06 -19.63 7.32
C SER A 4 15.02 -18.42 7.33
N ASN A 5 14.60 -17.27 6.79
CA ASN A 5 15.41 -16.05 6.75
C ASN A 5 15.18 -15.12 7.95
N TYR A 6 14.14 -15.37 8.75
CA TYR A 6 13.73 -14.49 9.84
C TYR A 6 13.51 -15.29 11.12
N GLU A 7 14.15 -14.88 12.21
CA GLU A 7 13.96 -15.45 13.54
C GLU A 7 12.90 -14.63 14.29
N GLU A 8 11.74 -15.23 14.60
CA GLU A 8 10.70 -14.57 15.38
C GLU A 8 11.13 -14.40 16.85
N LEU A 9 11.14 -13.15 17.33
CA LEU A 9 11.55 -12.80 18.69
C LEU A 9 10.37 -12.63 19.65
N GLY A 10 9.17 -12.35 19.14
CA GLY A 10 7.96 -12.23 19.95
C GLY A 10 6.83 -11.47 19.26
N VAL A 11 5.62 -11.54 19.80
CA VAL A 11 4.45 -10.80 19.29
C VAL A 11 4.50 -9.36 19.82
N ILE A 12 4.36 -8.39 18.92
CA ILE A 12 4.31 -6.95 19.25
C ILE A 12 2.94 -6.32 18.97
N GLY A 13 2.06 -7.00 18.25
CA GLY A 13 0.72 -6.50 18.02
C GLY A 13 -0.24 -7.59 17.55
N THR A 14 -1.49 -7.49 17.98
CA THR A 14 -2.59 -8.30 17.46
C THR A 14 -3.72 -7.36 17.06
N GLY A 15 -4.34 -7.60 15.90
CA GLY A 15 -5.44 -6.78 15.42
C GLY A 15 -6.33 -7.54 14.46
N ALA A 16 -7.38 -6.87 13.97
CA ALA A 16 -8.35 -7.44 13.04
C ALA A 16 -7.70 -8.02 11.77
N TYR A 17 -6.55 -7.47 11.36
CA TYR A 17 -5.84 -7.84 10.14
C TYR A 17 -4.69 -8.83 10.35
N GLY A 18 -4.57 -9.42 11.55
CA GLY A 18 -3.59 -10.45 11.86
C GLY A 18 -2.65 -10.10 13.01
N THR A 19 -1.58 -10.88 13.12
CA THR A 19 -0.59 -10.78 14.19
C THR A 19 0.71 -10.21 13.64
N VAL A 20 1.30 -9.27 14.38
CA VAL A 20 2.60 -8.67 14.07
C VAL A 20 3.63 -9.20 15.05
N TYR A 21 4.70 -9.76 14.52
CA TYR A 21 5.83 -10.29 15.26
C TYR A 21 7.03 -9.39 15.08
N ARG A 22 7.76 -9.13 16.16
CA ARG A 22 9.13 -8.65 16.07
C ARG A 22 10.01 -9.83 15.68
N ALA A 23 10.87 -9.63 14.68
CA ALA A 23 11.77 -10.66 14.21
C ALA A 23 13.15 -10.10 13.89
N ARG A 24 14.11 -10.99 13.76
CA ARG A 24 15.48 -10.69 13.36
C ARG A 24 15.72 -11.20 11.95
N ASP A 25 16.18 -10.32 11.07
CA ASP A 25 16.61 -10.67 9.71
C ASP A 25 17.99 -11.33 9.75
N LEU A 26 18.04 -12.61 9.42
CA LEU A 26 19.26 -13.42 9.48
C LEU A 26 20.22 -13.14 8.31
N LYS A 27 19.73 -12.52 7.22
CA LYS A 27 20.55 -12.17 6.05
C LYS A 27 21.20 -10.80 6.21
N ASN A 28 20.50 -9.84 6.80
CA ASN A 28 20.94 -8.46 6.94
C ASN A 28 21.49 -8.17 8.35
N SER A 29 22.55 -8.89 8.73
CA SER A 29 23.32 -8.68 9.97
C SER A 29 22.48 -8.68 11.27
N GLY A 30 21.33 -9.34 11.28
CA GLY A 30 20.47 -9.40 12.46
C GLY A 30 19.63 -8.14 12.68
N THR A 31 19.34 -7.36 11.62
CA THR A 31 18.46 -6.19 11.68
C THR A 31 17.08 -6.58 12.20
N ILE A 32 16.49 -5.76 13.07
CA ILE A 32 15.17 -6.00 13.63
C ILE A 32 14.10 -5.54 12.63
N VAL A 33 13.11 -6.40 12.39
CA VAL A 33 12.01 -6.19 11.45
C VAL A 33 10.67 -6.51 12.10
N ALA A 34 9.58 -6.02 11.51
CA ALA A 34 8.22 -6.36 11.90
C ALA A 34 7.58 -7.29 10.85
N LEU A 35 7.22 -8.51 11.25
CA LEU A 35 6.55 -9.50 10.41
C LEU A 35 5.04 -9.45 10.65
N LYS A 36 4.29 -8.91 9.69
CA LYS A 36 2.82 -8.95 9.73
C LYS A 36 2.33 -10.23 9.06
N LYS A 37 1.82 -11.17 9.84
CA LYS A 37 1.22 -12.42 9.38
C LYS A 37 -0.21 -12.17 8.93
N VAL A 38 -0.45 -12.36 7.64
CA VAL A 38 -1.75 -12.20 7.00
C VAL A 38 -2.23 -13.56 6.49
N ARG A 39 -3.47 -13.91 6.80
CA ARG A 39 -4.14 -15.08 6.21
C ARG A 39 -4.98 -14.61 5.05
N VAL A 40 -4.78 -15.23 3.90
CA VAL A 40 -5.46 -14.89 2.66
C VAL A 40 -6.26 -16.10 2.21
N ALA A 41 -7.57 -15.96 2.10
CA ALA A 41 -8.41 -16.99 1.50
C ALA A 41 -8.12 -17.07 0.00
N LEU A 42 -7.81 -18.27 -0.50
CA LEU A 42 -7.61 -18.50 -1.92
C LEU A 42 -8.97 -18.66 -2.60
N THR A 43 -9.12 -18.02 -3.75
CA THR A 43 -10.22 -18.22 -4.69
C THR A 43 -9.85 -19.29 -5.72
N GLU A 44 -10.78 -19.63 -6.61
CA GLU A 44 -10.50 -20.50 -7.77
C GLU A 44 -9.33 -19.96 -8.61
N ASP A 45 -9.26 -18.63 -8.75
CA ASP A 45 -8.16 -17.92 -9.44
C ASP A 45 -6.90 -17.70 -8.57
N GLY A 46 -6.83 -18.27 -7.37
CA GLY A 46 -5.69 -18.13 -6.46
C GLY A 46 -5.80 -16.95 -5.50
N VAL A 47 -4.80 -16.07 -5.47
CA VAL A 47 -4.76 -14.95 -4.50
C VAL A 47 -5.73 -13.84 -4.93
N PRO A 48 -6.61 -13.35 -4.05
CA PRO A 48 -7.53 -12.26 -4.38
C PRO A 48 -6.81 -11.02 -4.93
N MET A 49 -7.39 -10.43 -5.98
CA MET A 49 -6.85 -9.22 -6.61
C MET A 49 -6.78 -8.03 -5.65
N SER A 50 -7.64 -7.98 -4.64
CA SER A 50 -7.57 -6.97 -3.57
C SER A 50 -6.26 -7.07 -2.79
N THR A 51 -5.88 -8.28 -2.37
CA THR A 51 -4.62 -8.55 -1.65
C THR A 51 -3.41 -8.19 -2.49
N LEU A 52 -3.40 -8.60 -3.77
CA LEU A 52 -2.30 -8.27 -4.69
C LEU A 52 -2.18 -6.75 -4.88
N ARG A 53 -3.31 -6.05 -5.01
CA ARG A 53 -3.33 -4.59 -5.16
C ARG A 53 -2.77 -3.90 -3.92
N GLU A 54 -3.13 -4.33 -2.73
CA GLU A 54 -2.60 -3.76 -1.48
C GLU A 54 -1.08 -3.94 -1.38
N ILE A 55 -0.59 -5.16 -1.59
CA ILE A 55 0.85 -5.46 -1.58
C ILE A 55 1.58 -4.62 -2.63
N PHE A 56 1.02 -4.54 -3.84
CA PHE A 56 1.61 -3.75 -4.92
C PHE A 56 1.66 -2.26 -4.56
N MET A 57 0.58 -1.69 -4.00
CA MET A 57 0.55 -0.29 -3.59
C MET A 57 1.57 0.00 -2.49
N LEU A 58 1.75 -0.90 -1.52
CA LEU A 58 2.79 -0.77 -0.49
C LEU A 58 4.20 -0.76 -1.12
N LYS A 59 4.48 -1.67 -2.07
CA LYS A 59 5.75 -1.66 -2.80
C LYS A 59 5.94 -0.40 -3.64
N GLN A 60 4.90 0.12 -4.27
CA GLN A 60 4.97 1.36 -5.03
C GLN A 60 5.23 2.56 -4.12
N LEU A 61 4.62 2.61 -2.93
CA LEU A 61 4.86 3.68 -1.95
C LEU A 61 6.33 3.72 -1.50
N ASP A 62 6.97 2.55 -1.35
CA ASP A 62 8.39 2.46 -1.02
C ASP A 62 9.30 3.10 -2.08
N THR A 63 8.92 3.05 -3.37
CA THR A 63 9.71 3.71 -4.44
C THR A 63 9.82 5.24 -4.29
N PHE A 64 8.93 5.86 -3.53
CA PHE A 64 8.99 7.29 -3.21
C PHE A 64 9.92 7.59 -2.01
N GLY A 65 10.29 6.57 -1.22
CA GLY A 65 11.24 6.69 -0.11
C GLY A 65 10.85 7.72 0.95
N HIS A 66 9.55 7.87 1.25
CA HIS A 66 9.08 8.92 2.15
C HIS A 66 9.49 8.65 3.60
N PRO A 67 10.14 9.59 4.31
CA PRO A 67 10.68 9.39 5.66
C PRO A 67 9.63 9.19 6.77
N ASN A 68 8.34 9.30 6.44
CA ASN A 68 7.22 9.21 7.39
C ASN A 68 6.22 8.10 7.01
N VAL A 69 6.58 7.25 6.05
CA VAL A 69 5.77 6.08 5.65
C VAL A 69 6.62 4.86 5.87
N VAL A 70 6.07 3.88 6.60
CA VAL A 70 6.77 2.63 6.92
C VAL A 70 7.08 1.84 5.63
N LYS A 71 8.30 1.33 5.53
CA LYS A 71 8.76 0.58 4.36
C LYS A 71 8.38 -0.90 4.42
N LEU A 72 7.87 -1.41 3.31
CA LEU A 72 7.70 -2.84 3.06
C LEU A 72 9.00 -3.39 2.45
N LEU A 73 9.79 -4.10 3.26
CA LEU A 73 11.10 -4.63 2.89
C LEU A 73 10.98 -5.90 2.03
N ASP A 74 10.05 -6.79 2.37
CA ASP A 74 9.88 -8.06 1.67
C ASP A 74 8.46 -8.66 1.85
N VAL A 75 8.12 -9.65 1.02
CA VAL A 75 6.88 -10.43 1.08
C VAL A 75 7.23 -11.92 1.04
N CYS A 76 7.01 -12.59 2.15
CA CYS A 76 7.36 -13.98 2.35
C CYS A 76 6.11 -14.89 2.35
N GLN A 77 6.19 -16.02 1.66
CA GLN A 77 5.14 -17.04 1.69
C GLN A 77 5.36 -18.02 2.84
N GLY A 78 4.43 -18.04 3.79
CA GLY A 78 4.38 -19.02 4.87
C GLY A 78 3.97 -20.41 4.39
N GLN A 79 3.87 -21.35 5.34
CA GLN A 79 3.38 -22.69 5.03
C GLN A 79 1.94 -22.62 4.52
N ARG A 80 1.66 -23.27 3.39
CA ARG A 80 0.31 -23.37 2.85
C ARG A 80 -0.51 -24.27 3.76
N LEU A 81 -1.64 -23.76 4.25
CA LEU A 81 -2.61 -24.57 4.99
C LEU A 81 -3.53 -25.22 3.95
N GLU A 82 -3.04 -26.27 3.29
CA GLU A 82 -3.72 -26.93 2.18
C GLU A 82 -5.11 -27.45 2.54
N ARG A 83 -5.33 -27.79 3.81
CA ARG A 83 -6.63 -28.27 4.32
C ARG A 83 -7.70 -27.19 4.42
N GLU A 84 -7.35 -25.90 4.30
CA GLU A 84 -8.27 -24.78 4.53
C GLU A 84 -8.43 -23.84 3.32
N GLY A 85 -7.73 -24.10 2.20
CA GLY A 85 -7.75 -23.18 1.05
C GLY A 85 -7.16 -21.80 1.40
N GLN A 86 -6.27 -21.72 2.39
CA GLN A 86 -5.69 -20.47 2.85
C GLN A 86 -4.18 -20.40 2.57
N LEU A 87 -3.74 -19.22 2.15
CA LEU A 87 -2.35 -18.85 2.01
C LEU A 87 -1.94 -17.96 3.18
N VAL A 88 -0.85 -18.33 3.85
CA VAL A 88 -0.25 -17.47 4.87
C VAL A 88 0.84 -16.63 4.21
N LEU A 89 0.71 -15.31 4.30
CA LEU A 89 1.71 -14.36 3.86
C LEU A 89 2.32 -13.65 5.08
N PHE A 90 3.61 -13.37 5.00
CA PHE A 90 4.33 -12.52 5.94
C PHE A 90 4.78 -11.27 5.18
N LEU A 91 4.23 -10.12 5.57
CA LEU A 91 4.68 -8.83 5.07
C LEU A 91 5.76 -8.32 6.02
N VAL A 92 6.98 -8.15 5.51
CA VAL A 92 8.16 -7.76 6.28
C VAL A 92 8.29 -6.24 6.21
N PHE A 93 8.12 -5.56 7.33
CA PHE A 93 8.26 -4.12 7.44
C PHE A 93 9.52 -3.76 8.23
N GLU A 94 9.99 -2.53 8.06
CA GLU A 94 10.92 -1.95 9.03
C GLU A 94 10.27 -1.92 10.42
N HIS A 95 11.07 -2.15 11.46
CA HIS A 95 10.60 -2.12 12.83
C HIS A 95 10.63 -0.68 13.36
N LEU A 96 9.54 -0.24 13.97
CA LEU A 96 9.48 1.00 14.75
C LEU A 96 9.39 0.64 16.22
N ASP A 97 10.16 1.32 17.06
CA ASP A 97 10.26 0.98 18.49
C ASP A 97 8.98 1.34 19.27
N HIS A 98 8.23 2.33 18.80
CA HIS A 98 7.05 2.86 19.48
C HIS A 98 5.93 3.14 18.50
N ASP A 99 4.69 2.91 18.95
CA ASP A 99 3.52 3.51 18.33
C ASP A 99 3.09 4.80 19.06
N LEU A 100 2.15 5.52 18.48
CA LEU A 100 1.69 6.79 19.02
C LEU A 100 0.96 6.64 20.36
N ASP A 101 0.23 5.54 20.57
CA ASP A 101 -0.51 5.30 21.81
C ASP A 101 0.44 5.05 22.98
N GLU A 102 1.46 4.21 22.78
CA GLU A 102 2.53 3.98 23.75
C GLU A 102 3.30 5.28 24.03
N TYR A 103 3.61 6.05 22.98
CA TYR A 103 4.29 7.34 23.14
C TYR A 103 3.46 8.30 24.01
N ILE A 104 2.16 8.42 23.73
CA ILE A 104 1.25 9.29 24.47
C ILE A 104 1.15 8.86 25.94
N LYS A 105 1.06 7.55 26.23
CA LYS A 105 0.99 7.03 27.60
C LYS A 105 2.23 7.32 28.43
N ARG A 106 3.39 7.46 27.80
CA ARG A 106 4.67 7.81 28.46
C ARG A 106 4.81 9.31 28.74
N LEU A 107 3.93 10.15 28.19
CA LEU A 107 3.98 11.58 28.45
C LEU A 107 3.64 11.86 29.92
N PRO A 108 4.21 12.94 30.50
CA PRO A 108 3.83 13.37 31.83
C PRO A 108 2.32 13.70 31.88
N PRO A 109 1.66 13.65 33.05
CA PRO A 109 0.22 13.90 33.18
C PRO A 109 -0.25 15.26 32.62
N LYS A 110 0.67 16.22 32.56
CA LYS A 110 0.45 17.55 31.98
C LYS A 110 0.52 17.58 30.44
N GLY A 111 0.70 16.42 29.80
CA GLY A 111 0.90 16.28 28.36
C GLY A 111 2.29 16.74 27.90
N MET A 112 2.47 16.83 26.58
CA MET A 112 3.67 17.43 26.00
C MET A 112 3.73 18.93 26.31
N SER A 113 4.94 19.49 26.41
CA SER A 113 5.11 20.93 26.63
C SER A 113 4.47 21.72 25.46
N PRO A 114 3.89 22.91 25.68
CA PRO A 114 3.36 23.75 24.60
C PRO A 114 4.38 24.10 23.50
N ALA A 115 5.67 24.04 23.79
CA ALA A 115 6.74 24.21 22.81
C ALA A 115 6.92 22.96 21.91
N THR A 116 6.59 21.78 22.43
CA THR A 116 6.60 20.49 21.71
C THR A 116 5.27 20.27 20.97
N ILE A 117 4.15 20.69 21.55
CA ILE A 117 2.82 20.78 20.91
C ILE A 117 2.70 22.11 20.14
N GLN A 118 3.72 22.47 19.36
CA GLN A 118 3.45 23.38 18.25
C GLN A 118 2.91 22.53 17.12
N TRP A 119 1.59 22.30 17.16
CA TRP A 119 0.88 22.05 15.92
C TRP A 119 0.97 23.33 15.11
N PRO A 120 1.69 23.39 13.97
CA PRO A 120 1.57 24.52 13.08
C PRO A 120 0.09 24.81 12.87
N LYS A 121 -0.33 26.07 13.06
CA LYS A 121 -1.74 26.50 12.95
C LYS A 121 -2.35 26.28 11.54
N GLY A 122 -1.66 25.57 10.66
CA GLY A 122 -2.03 25.21 9.31
C GLY A 122 -1.79 23.74 8.94
N ILE A 123 -1.74 22.78 9.89
CA ILE A 123 -1.79 21.33 9.53
C ILE A 123 -3.23 20.95 9.12
N SER A 124 -3.78 21.65 8.14
CA SER A 124 -4.52 20.93 7.13
C SER A 124 -3.44 20.32 6.23
N ILE A 125 -3.51 19.03 5.92
CA ILE A 125 -2.69 18.49 4.83
C ILE A 125 -3.25 19.12 3.55
N VAL A 126 -2.83 20.36 3.29
CA VAL A 126 -3.22 21.10 2.11
C VAL A 126 -2.47 20.51 0.92
N ARG A 127 -3.08 20.54 -0.26
CA ARG A 127 -2.57 19.85 -1.46
C ARG A 127 -1.12 20.27 -1.79
N GLU A 128 -0.76 21.48 -1.40
CA GLU A 128 0.53 22.12 -1.59
C GLU A 128 1.66 21.47 -0.76
N ASN A 129 1.32 20.74 0.33
CA ASN A 129 2.28 19.99 1.13
C ASN A 129 2.71 18.67 0.45
N PHE A 130 1.97 18.21 -0.54
CA PHE A 130 2.40 17.10 -1.38
C PHE A 130 3.30 17.62 -2.48
N ARG A 131 4.45 16.97 -2.69
CA ARG A 131 5.32 17.27 -3.83
C ARG A 131 4.48 17.18 -5.11
N PRO A 132 4.46 18.24 -5.96
CA PRO A 132 3.77 18.18 -7.24
C PRO A 132 4.34 17.03 -8.06
N THR A 133 3.56 15.96 -8.24
CA THR A 133 3.93 14.89 -9.15
C THR A 133 3.51 15.29 -10.55
N LYS A 134 4.39 15.07 -11.54
CA LYS A 134 4.04 15.27 -12.94
C LYS A 134 2.91 14.31 -13.28
N ARG A 135 1.80 14.84 -13.82
CA ARG A 135 0.71 14.01 -14.34
C ARG A 135 1.30 13.04 -15.37
N ARG A 136 1.05 11.74 -15.17
CA ARG A 136 1.39 10.70 -16.14
C ARG A 136 0.16 10.34 -16.97
N GLU A 137 0.38 10.13 -18.26
CA GLU A 137 -0.65 9.70 -19.20
C GLU A 137 -0.86 8.17 -19.10
N PRO A 138 -2.09 7.64 -19.32
CA PRO A 138 -2.35 6.20 -19.28
C PRO A 138 -1.40 5.36 -20.15
N ARG A 139 -1.02 5.88 -21.33
CA ARG A 139 -0.05 5.22 -22.23
C ARG A 139 1.34 5.03 -21.66
N GLU A 140 1.74 5.81 -20.65
CA GLU A 140 3.02 5.61 -19.98
C GLU A 140 3.03 4.33 -19.13
N PHE A 141 1.85 3.83 -18.75
CA PHE A 141 1.70 2.56 -18.03
C PHE A 141 1.36 1.42 -18.98
N CYS A 142 0.67 1.71 -20.09
CA CYS A 142 0.35 0.74 -21.13
C CYS A 142 0.77 1.29 -22.51
N PRO A 143 2.00 1.01 -22.97
CA PRO A 143 2.51 1.56 -24.23
C PRO A 143 1.73 1.14 -25.49
N LYS A 144 0.96 0.05 -25.42
CA LYS A 144 0.15 -0.48 -26.52
C LYS A 144 -1.21 0.24 -26.68
N LEU A 145 -1.48 1.22 -25.85
CA LEU A 145 -2.77 1.90 -25.80
C LEU A 145 -2.94 2.84 -27.02
N CYS A 146 -3.96 2.59 -27.85
CA CYS A 146 -4.27 3.46 -28.99
C CYS A 146 -4.67 4.88 -28.52
N ASP A 147 -4.62 5.87 -29.41
CA ASP A 147 -4.89 7.27 -29.05
C ASP A 147 -6.30 7.45 -28.47
N ASN A 148 -7.30 6.78 -29.04
CA ASN A 148 -8.69 6.81 -28.57
C ASN A 148 -8.83 6.20 -27.16
N ALA A 149 -8.16 5.07 -26.89
CA ALA A 149 -8.16 4.45 -25.56
C ALA A 149 -7.46 5.33 -24.52
N ASN A 150 -6.32 5.93 -24.90
CA ASN A 150 -5.59 6.84 -24.02
C ASN A 150 -6.43 8.07 -23.67
N ASN A 151 -7.13 8.65 -24.65
CA ASN A 151 -8.02 9.79 -24.43
C ASN A 151 -9.19 9.44 -23.50
N LEU A 152 -9.85 8.30 -23.75
CA LEU A 152 -10.96 7.84 -22.91
C LEU A 152 -10.51 7.61 -21.48
N LEU A 153 -9.43 6.86 -21.26
CA LEU A 153 -8.90 6.59 -19.92
C LEU A 153 -8.45 7.86 -19.21
N LYS A 154 -7.87 8.82 -19.93
CA LYS A 154 -7.47 10.12 -19.38
C LYS A 154 -8.66 10.91 -18.82
N SER A 155 -9.83 10.83 -19.46
CA SER A 155 -11.06 11.49 -19.00
C SER A 155 -11.73 10.73 -17.85
N MET A 156 -11.79 9.39 -17.92
CA MET A 156 -12.37 8.55 -16.87
C MET A 156 -11.59 8.64 -15.54
N LEU A 157 -10.26 8.76 -15.62
CA LEU A 157 -9.37 8.83 -14.46
C LEU A 157 -9.12 10.26 -13.95
N ALA A 158 -9.96 11.23 -14.34
CA ALA A 158 -9.87 12.60 -13.81
C ALA A 158 -10.04 12.61 -12.28
N TYR A 159 -9.20 13.37 -11.57
CA TYR A 159 -9.30 13.44 -10.10
C TYR A 159 -10.63 14.06 -9.66
N ASN A 160 -11.03 15.16 -10.29
CA ASN A 160 -12.31 15.81 -10.07
C ASN A 160 -13.45 14.96 -10.62
N ARG A 161 -14.37 14.50 -9.77
CA ARG A 161 -15.52 13.67 -10.17
C ARG A 161 -16.45 14.36 -11.17
N HIS A 162 -16.51 15.68 -11.16
CA HIS A 162 -17.40 16.46 -12.04
C HIS A 162 -16.85 16.60 -13.46
N GLU A 163 -15.54 16.38 -13.63
CA GLU A 163 -14.88 16.32 -14.94
C GLU A 163 -14.93 14.91 -15.57
N ARG A 164 -15.34 13.89 -14.80
CA ARG A 164 -15.44 12.53 -15.32
C ARG A 164 -16.68 12.41 -16.21
N PRO A 165 -16.57 11.80 -17.40
CA PRO A 165 -17.72 11.49 -18.22
C PRO A 165 -18.64 10.48 -17.52
N SER A 166 -19.94 10.63 -17.74
CA SER A 166 -20.93 9.59 -17.38
C SER A 166 -20.69 8.32 -18.20
N ALA A 167 -21.22 7.19 -17.71
CA ALA A 167 -21.16 5.91 -18.45
C ALA A 167 -21.67 6.03 -19.89
N ARG A 168 -22.77 6.78 -20.10
CA ARG A 168 -23.32 7.04 -21.43
C ARG A 168 -22.35 7.83 -22.33
N GLN A 169 -21.68 8.84 -21.79
CA GLN A 169 -20.68 9.61 -22.55
C GLN A 169 -19.45 8.76 -22.87
N CYS A 170 -19.02 7.86 -21.97
CA CYS A 170 -17.95 6.90 -22.26
C CYS A 170 -18.32 5.96 -23.41
N LEU A 171 -19.54 5.41 -23.40
CA LEU A 171 -20.01 4.49 -24.44
C LEU A 171 -20.13 5.16 -25.82
N ASN A 172 -20.37 6.47 -25.86
CA ASN A 172 -20.41 7.24 -27.10
C ASN A 172 -19.02 7.74 -27.57
N HIS A 173 -17.94 7.38 -26.88
CA HIS A 173 -16.59 7.84 -27.21
C HIS A 173 -16.05 7.17 -28.48
N ALA A 174 -15.20 7.89 -29.24
CA ALA A 174 -14.60 7.43 -30.50
C ALA A 174 -13.88 6.06 -30.40
N TYR A 175 -13.41 5.71 -29.19
CA TYR A 175 -12.83 4.41 -28.88
C TYR A 175 -13.77 3.24 -29.19
N PHE A 176 -15.08 3.39 -28.99
CA PHE A 176 -16.08 2.34 -29.25
C PHE A 176 -16.68 2.43 -30.65
N THR A 177 -16.34 3.45 -31.45
CA THR A 177 -16.99 3.71 -32.74
C THR A 177 -16.05 3.79 -33.93
N GLN A 178 -14.74 3.88 -33.73
CA GLN A 178 -13.74 3.97 -34.82
C GLN A 178 -12.89 2.70 -34.90
N GLU A 179 -12.53 2.30 -36.13
CA GLU A 179 -11.65 1.16 -36.37
C GLU A 179 -10.17 1.47 -36.06
N PRO A 180 -9.37 0.47 -35.66
CA PRO A 180 -9.80 -0.91 -35.38
C PRO A 180 -10.59 -0.97 -34.08
N MET A 181 -11.65 -1.78 -34.09
CA MET A 181 -12.47 -2.03 -32.90
C MET A 181 -11.58 -2.51 -31.74
N PRO A 182 -11.90 -2.14 -30.49
CA PRO A 182 -11.19 -2.64 -29.31
C PRO A 182 -11.06 -4.16 -29.36
N THR A 183 -9.82 -4.67 -29.38
CA THR A 183 -9.51 -6.10 -29.21
C THR A 183 -9.78 -6.54 -27.78
#